data_AF-A0A1F2PKV8-F1
#
_entry.id   AF-A0A1F2PKV8-F1
#
_cell.length_a   1.000
_cell.length_b   1.000
_cell.length_c   1.000
_cell.angle_alpha   90.00
_cell.angle_beta   90.00
_cell.angle_gamma   90.00
#
_symmetry.space_group_name_H-M   'P 1'
#
loop_
_entity.id
_entity.type
_entity.pdbx_description
1 polymer ?
#
loop_
_entity_poly.entity_id
_entity_poly.type
_entity_poly.pdbx_seq_one_letter_code
_entity_poly.pdbx_strand_id
1 'polypeptide(L)'
;MRSLKYKLAPLGAALVLGGLLLSGCTTASTATNNPAKIPETTVTTTVNPANAAAAQAAMKFYLAVTLDQSRAQLETMLGVPGEVQADGQVAYRDPDSGYGVLIRFGEDDAVFAKRLLPSGRSPELAALNPFPVTDKQAYRMAAGMPFYEVQDVMGSDGIEVSLSKPEAGSTKQVTGLGWFNPDGSYAVVYLNLPQGLVVGSEFVAGPA
;
A
#
# COMPACT_ATOMS: atom_id res chain seq x y z
N MET A 1 -50.89 11.93 16.30
CA MET A 1 -51.34 13.34 16.21
C MET A 1 -50.76 14.14 17.37
N ARG A 2 -49.74 14.96 17.11
CA ARG A 2 -49.47 16.24 17.79
C ARG A 2 -48.45 16.99 16.93
N SER A 3 -48.96 18.04 16.31
CA SER A 3 -48.26 19.00 15.46
C SER A 3 -47.49 19.97 16.35
N LEU A 4 -46.25 20.29 16.00
CA LEU A 4 -45.67 21.60 16.34
C LEU A 4 -44.85 22.08 15.13
N LYS A 5 -45.43 23.07 14.44
CA LYS A 5 -44.78 23.92 13.43
C LYS A 5 -43.81 24.89 14.12
N TYR A 6 -42.80 25.39 13.39
CA TYR A 6 -42.20 26.75 13.39
C TYR A 6 -40.75 26.61 12.85
N LYS A 7 -40.14 27.47 12.03
CA LYS A 7 -40.48 28.60 11.14
C LYS A 7 -39.22 28.79 10.26
N LEU A 8 -39.37 29.18 9.01
CA LEU A 8 -38.28 29.41 8.05
C LEU A 8 -37.78 30.87 8.05
N ALA A 9 -36.49 31.05 7.71
CA ALA A 9 -35.84 32.15 6.96
C ALA A 9 -35.40 33.44 7.72
N PRO A 10 -34.51 34.30 7.14
CA PRO A 10 -33.34 34.08 6.24
C PRO A 10 -32.10 35.02 6.49
N LEU A 11 -31.10 34.90 5.60
CA LEU A 11 -30.23 35.96 5.01
C LEU A 11 -29.06 36.57 5.80
N GLY A 12 -27.90 36.66 5.14
CA GLY A 12 -26.76 37.48 5.58
C GLY A 12 -25.46 37.24 4.82
N ALA A 13 -25.45 37.48 3.50
CA ALA A 13 -24.21 37.67 2.74
C ALA A 13 -23.64 39.07 3.05
N ALA A 14 -22.35 39.16 3.37
CA ALA A 14 -21.64 40.44 3.44
C ALA A 14 -20.29 40.29 2.75
N LEU A 15 -20.21 40.94 1.59
CA LEU A 15 -19.05 41.12 0.74
C LEU A 15 -18.52 42.52 1.07
N VAL A 16 -17.25 42.65 1.48
CA VAL A 16 -16.62 43.97 1.67
C VAL A 16 -15.32 44.01 0.86
N LEU A 17 -15.36 44.85 -0.17
CA LEU A 17 -14.23 45.36 -0.94
C LEU A 17 -13.65 46.61 -0.25
N GLY A 18 -12.36 46.85 -0.49
CA GLY A 18 -11.67 48.14 -0.29
C GLY A 18 -10.68 48.08 0.88
N GLY A 19 -9.44 48.57 0.79
CA GLY A 19 -8.74 49.34 -0.22
C GLY A 19 -7.39 49.73 0.41
N LEU A 20 -6.35 49.92 -0.42
CA LEU A 20 -5.01 50.34 -0.01
C LEU A 20 -5.01 51.60 0.87
N LEU A 21 -4.02 51.72 1.76
CA LEU A 21 -3.07 52.85 1.77
C LEU A 21 -1.85 52.56 2.67
N LEU A 22 -0.70 53.07 2.22
CA LEU A 22 0.64 52.99 2.81
C LEU A 22 0.76 53.76 4.13
N SER A 23 1.63 53.29 5.05
CA SER A 23 2.64 54.08 5.78
C SER A 23 3.39 53.19 6.78
N GLY A 24 4.72 53.27 6.75
CA GLY A 24 5.61 52.44 7.54
C GLY A 24 5.74 52.86 9.01
N CYS A 25 6.20 51.91 9.82
CA CYS A 25 6.99 52.13 11.01
C CYS A 25 7.99 50.97 11.10
N THR A 26 9.27 51.32 11.11
CA THR A 26 10.38 50.42 11.42
C THR A 26 10.39 50.17 12.93
N THR A 27 10.44 48.89 13.32
CA THR A 27 10.79 48.50 14.70
C THR A 27 11.84 47.41 14.67
N ALA A 28 12.90 47.73 15.42
CA ALA A 28 14.03 46.94 15.90
C ALA A 28 13.96 45.41 15.74
N SER A 29 15.06 44.89 15.18
CA SER A 29 15.47 43.49 15.29
C SER A 29 15.47 43.02 16.74
N THR A 30 14.68 41.99 17.02
CA THR A 30 14.96 41.05 18.11
C THR A 30 15.12 39.69 17.46
N ALA A 31 16.33 39.15 17.51
CA ALA A 31 16.67 37.84 17.00
C ALA A 31 16.01 36.77 17.89
N THR A 32 14.91 36.19 17.42
CA THR A 32 14.38 34.93 17.94
C THR A 32 14.96 33.81 17.08
N ASN A 33 15.82 32.98 17.69
CA ASN A 33 16.33 31.75 17.09
C ASN A 33 15.15 30.82 16.74
N ASN A 34 14.71 30.88 15.49
CA ASN A 34 13.88 29.84 14.90
C ASN A 34 14.81 28.68 14.53
N PRO A 35 14.66 27.45 15.07
CA PRO A 35 15.30 26.30 14.45
C PRO A 35 14.73 26.22 13.03
N ALA A 36 15.64 26.25 12.06
CA ALA A 36 15.32 26.17 10.65
C ALA A 36 14.33 25.03 10.43
N LYS A 37 13.18 25.36 9.81
CA LYS A 37 12.27 24.37 9.25
C LYS A 37 13.10 23.52 8.29
N ILE A 38 13.42 22.30 8.72
CA ILE A 38 14.07 21.30 7.87
C ILE A 38 13.17 21.20 6.63
N PRO A 39 13.68 21.45 5.42
CA PRO A 39 12.87 21.28 4.24
C PRO A 39 12.42 19.81 4.20
N GLU A 40 11.11 19.59 4.27
CA GLU A 40 10.47 18.33 3.89
C GLU A 40 10.96 18.04 2.47
N THR A 41 12.00 17.22 2.41
CA THR A 41 12.50 16.74 1.13
C THR A 41 11.61 15.57 0.83
N THR A 42 10.41 15.85 0.30
CA THR A 42 9.63 14.83 -0.37
C THR A 42 10.49 14.39 -1.55
N VAL A 43 11.26 13.33 -1.34
CA VAL A 43 12.03 12.69 -2.41
C VAL A 43 10.98 12.18 -3.38
N THR A 44 10.71 12.96 -4.41
CA THR A 44 9.90 12.51 -5.54
C THR A 44 10.81 11.60 -6.32
N THR A 45 10.84 10.31 -5.95
CA THR A 45 11.57 9.31 -6.72
C THR A 45 10.86 9.17 -8.06
N THR A 46 11.40 9.80 -9.10
CA THR A 46 10.90 9.62 -10.46
C THR A 46 11.18 8.17 -10.87
N VAL A 47 10.17 7.31 -10.74
CA VAL A 47 10.26 5.92 -11.19
C VAL A 47 10.35 5.91 -12.71
N ASN A 48 11.36 5.22 -13.25
CA ASN A 48 11.50 5.04 -14.69
C ASN A 48 10.24 4.34 -15.26
N PRO A 49 9.54 4.91 -16.26
CA PRO A 49 8.37 4.28 -16.85
C PRO A 49 8.59 2.85 -17.35
N ALA A 50 9.79 2.53 -17.84
CA ALA A 50 10.15 1.17 -18.24
C ALA A 50 10.16 0.19 -17.05
N ASN A 51 10.68 0.63 -15.89
CA ASN A 51 10.67 -0.19 -14.67
C ASN A 51 9.23 -0.39 -14.18
N ALA A 52 8.40 0.64 -14.22
CA ALA A 52 6.99 0.55 -13.85
C ALA A 52 6.24 -0.44 -14.75
N ALA A 53 6.46 -0.40 -16.08
CA ALA A 53 5.86 -1.33 -17.02
C ALA A 53 6.33 -2.77 -16.79
N ALA A 54 7.63 -2.99 -16.54
CA ALA A 54 8.19 -4.30 -16.24
C ALA A 54 7.59 -4.88 -14.94
N ALA A 55 7.47 -4.07 -13.89
CA ALA A 55 6.84 -4.49 -12.64
C ALA A 55 5.35 -4.83 -12.82
N GLN A 56 4.59 -4.04 -13.60
CA GLN A 56 3.20 -4.36 -13.92
C GLN A 56 3.07 -5.69 -14.68
N ALA A 57 3.97 -5.95 -15.64
CA ALA A 57 4.00 -7.21 -16.36
C ALA A 57 4.31 -8.38 -15.42
N ALA A 58 5.27 -8.23 -14.51
CA ALA A 58 5.59 -9.22 -13.48
C ALA A 58 4.40 -9.51 -12.55
N MET A 59 3.61 -8.48 -12.22
CA MET A 59 2.45 -8.59 -11.32
C MET A 59 1.14 -8.94 -12.04
N LYS A 60 1.16 -9.25 -13.35
CA LYS A 60 -0.06 -9.35 -14.18
C LYS A 60 -1.13 -10.26 -13.59
N PHE A 61 -0.77 -11.45 -13.09
CA PHE A 61 -1.71 -12.37 -12.44
C PHE A 61 -2.25 -11.83 -11.13
N TYR A 62 -1.37 -11.29 -10.27
CA TYR A 62 -1.79 -10.68 -9.00
C TYR A 62 -2.78 -9.53 -9.24
N LEU A 63 -2.50 -8.66 -10.22
CA LEU A 63 -3.35 -7.50 -10.53
C LEU A 63 -4.68 -7.91 -11.18
N ALA A 64 -4.72 -8.99 -11.96
CA ALA A 64 -5.95 -9.48 -12.58
C ALA A 64 -6.94 -10.08 -11.58
N VAL A 65 -6.44 -10.71 -10.51
CA VAL A 65 -7.31 -11.35 -9.51
C VAL A 65 -7.99 -10.33 -8.61
N THR A 66 -9.30 -10.50 -8.46
CA THR A 66 -10.15 -9.72 -7.55
C THR A 66 -10.65 -10.62 -6.41
N LEU A 67 -10.87 -10.04 -5.23
CA LEU A 67 -11.56 -10.74 -4.14
C LEU A 67 -12.99 -11.07 -4.58
N ASP A 68 -13.59 -12.09 -3.97
CA ASP A 68 -14.96 -12.58 -4.27
C ASP A 68 -15.14 -13.20 -5.68
N GLN A 69 -14.13 -13.18 -6.54
CA GLN A 69 -14.15 -13.94 -7.80
C GLN A 69 -14.22 -15.44 -7.50
N SER A 70 -15.09 -16.18 -8.18
CA SER A 70 -15.14 -17.64 -8.00
C SER A 70 -13.90 -18.31 -8.60
N ARG A 71 -13.49 -19.46 -8.05
CA ARG A 71 -12.37 -20.24 -8.59
C ARG A 71 -12.51 -20.51 -10.09
N ALA A 72 -13.67 -20.93 -10.55
CA ALA A 72 -13.92 -21.24 -11.96
C ALA A 72 -13.75 -20.02 -12.87
N GLN A 73 -14.20 -18.83 -12.44
CA GLN A 73 -13.99 -17.59 -13.18
C GLN A 73 -12.52 -17.20 -13.22
N LEU A 74 -11.82 -17.32 -12.09
CA LEU A 74 -10.39 -17.05 -11.98
C LEU A 74 -9.59 -17.96 -12.92
N GLU A 75 -9.85 -19.27 -12.92
CA GLU A 75 -9.13 -20.24 -13.75
C GLU A 75 -9.38 -20.02 -15.25
N THR A 76 -10.61 -19.68 -15.62
CA THR A 76 -10.94 -19.30 -17.00
C THR A 76 -10.20 -18.03 -17.41
N MET A 77 -10.12 -17.05 -16.53
CA MET A 77 -9.44 -15.76 -16.78
C MET A 77 -7.92 -15.91 -16.88
N LEU A 78 -7.30 -16.67 -15.98
CA LEU A 78 -5.84 -16.85 -15.96
C LEU A 78 -5.35 -17.84 -17.02
N GLY A 79 -6.21 -18.75 -17.48
CA GLY A 79 -5.88 -19.73 -18.52
C GLY A 79 -4.83 -20.76 -18.11
N VAL A 80 -4.58 -20.90 -16.80
CA VAL A 80 -3.63 -21.87 -16.24
C VAL A 80 -4.29 -22.66 -15.10
N PRO A 81 -3.92 -23.93 -14.91
CA PRO A 81 -4.39 -24.71 -13.77
C PRO A 81 -3.76 -24.19 -12.46
N GLY A 82 -4.52 -24.29 -11.37
CA GLY A 82 -4.02 -24.03 -10.03
C GLY A 82 -3.29 -25.23 -9.44
N GLU A 83 -2.24 -24.97 -8.67
CA GLU A 83 -1.48 -25.97 -7.91
C GLU A 83 -1.79 -25.85 -6.43
N VAL A 84 -2.46 -26.86 -5.86
CA VAL A 84 -2.77 -26.90 -4.43
C VAL A 84 -1.49 -27.11 -3.62
N GLN A 85 -1.20 -26.16 -2.75
CA GLN A 85 -0.05 -26.17 -1.84
C GLN A 85 -0.37 -27.00 -0.58
N ALA A 86 0.66 -27.33 0.19
CA ALA A 86 0.54 -28.16 1.40
C ALA A 86 -0.37 -27.53 2.49
N ASP A 87 -0.52 -26.21 2.49
CA ASP A 87 -1.37 -25.45 3.41
C ASP A 87 -2.81 -25.22 2.87
N GLY A 88 -3.15 -25.83 1.72
CA GLY A 88 -4.45 -25.72 1.08
C GLY A 88 -4.65 -24.45 0.24
N GLN A 89 -3.68 -23.52 0.22
CA GLN A 89 -3.71 -22.42 -0.73
C GLN A 89 -3.44 -22.92 -2.16
N VAL A 90 -3.80 -22.14 -3.16
CA VAL A 90 -3.66 -22.53 -4.57
C VAL A 90 -2.78 -21.53 -5.29
N ALA A 91 -1.67 -22.03 -5.85
CA ALA A 91 -0.74 -21.23 -6.62
C ALA A 91 -1.14 -21.24 -8.11
N TYR A 92 -1.25 -20.07 -8.71
CA TYR A 92 -1.39 -19.90 -10.16
C TYR A 92 -0.14 -19.20 -10.67
N ARG A 93 0.63 -19.86 -11.53
CA ARG A 93 1.90 -19.33 -12.07
C ARG A 93 1.77 -19.01 -13.54
N ASP A 94 2.29 -17.84 -13.90
CA ASP A 94 2.48 -17.45 -15.28
C ASP A 94 3.68 -18.22 -15.85
N PRO A 95 3.49 -19.05 -16.88
CA PRO A 95 4.58 -19.84 -17.45
C PRO A 95 5.66 -18.96 -18.10
N ASP A 96 5.33 -17.74 -18.53
CA ASP A 96 6.25 -16.86 -19.22
C ASP A 96 7.23 -16.17 -18.27
N SER A 97 6.72 -15.65 -17.15
CA SER A 97 7.51 -14.84 -16.21
C SER A 97 7.91 -15.59 -14.93
N GLY A 98 7.26 -16.70 -14.61
CA GLY A 98 7.43 -17.45 -13.36
C GLY A 98 6.82 -16.79 -12.13
N TYR A 99 6.38 -15.53 -12.23
CA TYR A 99 5.56 -14.87 -11.23
C TYR A 99 4.17 -15.51 -11.18
N GLY A 100 3.45 -15.26 -10.10
CA GLY A 100 2.12 -15.79 -9.95
C GLY A 100 1.35 -15.13 -8.82
N VAL A 101 0.26 -15.79 -8.47
CA VAL A 101 -0.57 -15.42 -7.33
C VAL A 101 -0.91 -16.66 -6.53
N LEU A 102 -0.74 -16.58 -5.22
CA LEU A 102 -1.17 -17.57 -4.25
C LEU A 102 -2.53 -17.13 -3.71
N ILE A 103 -3.52 -18.03 -3.78
CA ILE A 103 -4.91 -17.76 -3.43
C ILE A 103 -5.32 -18.61 -2.23
N ARG A 104 -5.91 -17.96 -1.22
CA ARG A 104 -6.76 -18.64 -0.24
C ARG A 104 -8.20 -18.48 -0.69
N PHE A 105 -8.88 -19.58 -0.93
CA PHE A 105 -10.32 -19.58 -1.18
C PHE A 105 -11.11 -19.61 0.13
N GLY A 106 -12.28 -18.99 0.13
CA GLY A 106 -13.27 -19.09 1.20
C GLY A 106 -14.07 -20.38 1.13
N GLU A 107 -14.98 -20.57 2.08
CA GLU A 107 -15.92 -21.70 2.11
C GLU A 107 -16.89 -21.71 0.92
N ASP A 108 -17.11 -20.55 0.30
CA ASP A 108 -17.93 -20.33 -0.89
C ASP A 108 -17.18 -20.58 -2.21
N ASP A 109 -15.94 -21.09 -2.14
CA ASP A 109 -15.02 -21.28 -3.27
C ASP A 109 -14.73 -19.98 -4.05
N ALA A 110 -14.84 -18.83 -3.36
CA ALA A 110 -14.46 -17.52 -3.88
C ALA A 110 -13.11 -17.06 -3.31
N VAL A 111 -12.41 -16.19 -4.03
CA VAL A 111 -11.12 -15.63 -3.61
C VAL A 111 -11.31 -14.87 -2.29
N PHE A 112 -10.76 -15.41 -1.20
CA PHE A 112 -10.77 -14.76 0.11
C PHE A 112 -9.53 -13.90 0.33
N ALA A 113 -8.37 -14.42 -0.05
CA ALA A 113 -7.13 -13.67 -0.01
C ALA A 113 -6.25 -14.00 -1.21
N LYS A 114 -5.44 -13.02 -1.62
CA LYS A 114 -4.45 -13.16 -2.66
C LYS A 114 -3.10 -12.64 -2.18
N ARG A 115 -2.03 -13.29 -2.62
CA ARG A 115 -0.64 -12.90 -2.36
C ARG A 115 0.19 -13.07 -3.62
N LEU A 116 1.03 -12.10 -3.94
CA LEU A 116 2.00 -12.19 -5.02
C LEU A 116 2.94 -13.36 -4.73
N LEU A 117 3.12 -14.20 -5.73
CA LEU A 117 4.09 -15.29 -5.72
C LEU A 117 5.27 -14.85 -6.61
N PRO A 118 6.38 -14.38 -6.03
CA PRO A 118 7.50 -13.89 -6.84
C PRO A 118 8.17 -15.02 -7.64
N SER A 119 8.84 -14.64 -8.72
CA SER A 119 9.84 -15.47 -9.38
C SER A 119 11.16 -15.42 -8.58
N GLY A 120 12.04 -16.42 -8.74
CA GLY A 120 13.19 -16.61 -7.85
C GLY A 120 14.05 -15.35 -7.60
N ARG A 121 14.36 -14.57 -8.64
CA ARG A 121 14.89 -13.21 -8.51
C ARG A 121 13.86 -12.25 -9.10
N SER A 122 13.56 -11.15 -8.41
CA SER A 122 12.54 -10.18 -8.83
C SER A 122 13.11 -8.79 -9.15
N PRO A 123 14.02 -8.66 -10.12
CA PRO A 123 14.69 -7.38 -10.41
C PRO A 123 13.72 -6.28 -10.87
N GLU A 124 12.61 -6.64 -11.51
CA GLU A 124 11.60 -5.69 -11.97
C GLU A 124 10.91 -4.99 -10.78
N LEU A 125 10.64 -5.73 -9.72
CA LEU A 125 10.06 -5.20 -8.48
C LEU A 125 11.10 -4.45 -7.66
N ALA A 126 12.34 -4.98 -7.59
CA ALA A 126 13.44 -4.31 -6.91
C ALA A 126 13.77 -2.94 -7.53
N ALA A 127 13.59 -2.79 -8.84
CA ALA A 127 13.81 -1.54 -9.55
C ALA A 127 12.80 -0.42 -9.21
N LEU A 128 11.73 -0.73 -8.47
CA LEU A 128 10.79 0.26 -7.92
C LEU A 128 11.24 0.80 -6.56
N ASN A 129 12.16 0.11 -5.89
CA ASN A 129 12.65 0.53 -4.59
C ASN A 129 13.81 1.51 -4.73
N PRO A 130 13.83 2.61 -3.95
CA PRO A 130 14.93 3.57 -3.99
C PRO A 130 16.22 2.96 -3.42
N PHE A 131 16.10 2.06 -2.44
CA PHE A 131 17.21 1.40 -1.77
C PHE A 131 16.86 -0.06 -1.44
N PRO A 132 17.87 -0.95 -1.35
CA PRO A 132 17.66 -2.30 -0.84
C PRO A 132 17.14 -2.29 0.61
N VAL A 133 16.16 -3.13 0.88
CA VAL A 133 15.62 -3.35 2.23
C VAL A 133 16.46 -4.35 3.01
N THR A 134 16.53 -4.19 4.32
CA THR A 134 17.24 -5.10 5.24
C THR A 134 16.28 -5.87 6.14
N ASP A 135 16.74 -7.01 6.63
CA ASP A 135 16.07 -7.78 7.70
C ASP A 135 15.83 -6.92 8.95
N LYS A 136 16.82 -6.10 9.34
CA LYS A 136 16.73 -5.17 10.46
C LYS A 136 15.63 -4.12 10.27
N GLN A 137 15.41 -3.63 9.05
CA GLN A 137 14.28 -2.72 8.77
C GLN A 137 12.95 -3.46 8.93
N ALA A 138 12.81 -4.65 8.35
CA ALA A 138 11.60 -5.45 8.46
C ALA A 138 11.26 -5.77 9.93
N TYR A 139 12.23 -6.18 10.74
CA TYR A 139 12.04 -6.54 12.15
C TYR A 139 11.80 -5.34 13.08
N ARG A 140 11.98 -4.11 12.61
CA ARG A 140 11.60 -2.90 13.37
C ARG A 140 10.10 -2.60 13.28
N MET A 141 9.36 -3.25 12.38
CA MET A 141 7.94 -3.00 12.16
C MET A 141 7.13 -3.63 13.30
N ALA A 142 6.86 -2.83 14.32
CA ALA A 142 6.09 -3.27 15.49
C ALA A 142 4.58 -3.16 15.24
N ALA A 143 3.80 -4.10 15.79
CA ALA A 143 2.35 -4.03 15.71
C ALA A 143 1.82 -2.72 16.34
N GLY A 144 0.87 -2.06 15.65
CA GLY A 144 0.34 -0.75 16.02
C GLY A 144 1.13 0.43 15.47
N MET A 145 2.30 0.22 14.86
CA MET A 145 3.03 1.28 14.16
C MET A 145 2.18 1.83 13.00
N PRO A 146 2.04 3.17 12.88
CA PRO A 146 1.30 3.78 11.78
C PRO A 146 2.10 3.77 10.48
N PHE A 147 1.40 3.76 9.34
CA PHE A 147 2.04 3.65 8.03
C PHE A 147 3.09 4.74 7.73
N TYR A 148 2.94 5.96 8.23
CA TYR A 148 3.96 7.00 8.01
C TYR A 148 5.31 6.64 8.65
N GLU A 149 5.32 5.96 9.80
CA GLU A 149 6.57 5.48 10.41
C GLU A 149 7.18 4.32 9.62
N VAL A 150 6.34 3.50 9.00
CA VAL A 150 6.80 2.47 8.05
C VAL A 150 7.49 3.14 6.87
N GLN A 151 6.88 4.17 6.28
CA GLN A 151 7.47 4.94 5.18
C GLN A 151 8.81 5.55 5.58
N ASP A 152 8.93 6.11 6.78
CA ASP A 152 10.18 6.68 7.29
C ASP A 152 11.30 5.64 7.44
N VAL A 153 10.97 4.42 7.88
CA VAL A 153 11.97 3.34 8.06
C VAL A 153 12.33 2.67 6.73
N MET A 154 11.35 2.49 5.85
CA MET A 154 11.50 1.75 4.60
C MET A 154 11.94 2.65 3.43
N GLY A 155 11.72 3.95 3.53
CA GLY A 155 12.09 4.96 2.54
C GLY A 155 11.16 5.05 1.33
N SER A 156 10.03 4.34 1.32
CA SER A 156 8.99 4.41 0.28
C SER A 156 7.67 3.80 0.77
N ASP A 157 6.63 3.90 -0.07
CA ASP A 157 5.30 3.34 0.20
C ASP A 157 5.26 1.81 0.13
N GLY A 158 6.23 1.19 -0.54
CA GLY A 158 6.19 -0.24 -0.88
C GLY A 158 5.21 -0.56 -1.99
N ILE A 159 5.19 -1.83 -2.40
CA ILE A 159 4.34 -2.36 -3.48
C ILE A 159 3.24 -3.21 -2.84
N GLU A 160 1.97 -3.04 -3.19
CA GLU A 160 0.95 -3.98 -2.70
C GLU A 160 1.20 -5.40 -3.25
N VAL A 161 1.42 -6.35 -2.35
CA VAL A 161 1.74 -7.75 -2.67
C VAL A 161 0.80 -8.75 -2.00
N SER A 162 -0.12 -8.32 -1.16
CA SER A 162 -1.20 -9.18 -0.67
C SER A 162 -2.41 -8.40 -0.24
N LEU A 163 -3.59 -9.01 -0.36
CA LEU A 163 -4.85 -8.45 0.09
C LEU A 163 -5.79 -9.57 0.54
N SER A 164 -6.48 -9.39 1.66
CA SER A 164 -7.52 -10.30 2.14
C SER A 164 -8.88 -9.62 2.21
N LYS A 165 -9.95 -10.41 2.31
CA LYS A 165 -11.23 -9.97 2.90
C LYS A 165 -11.08 -9.87 4.43
N PRO A 166 -11.96 -9.12 5.10
CA PRO A 166 -12.13 -9.26 6.55
C PRO A 166 -12.61 -10.67 6.91
N GLU A 167 -12.05 -11.22 7.99
CA GLU A 167 -12.57 -12.46 8.59
C GLU A 167 -13.99 -12.24 9.13
N ALA A 168 -14.79 -13.32 9.21
CA ALA A 168 -16.17 -13.23 9.68
C ALA A 168 -16.26 -12.61 11.09
N GLY A 169 -17.12 -11.59 11.25
CA GLY A 169 -17.27 -10.86 12.52
C GLY A 169 -16.17 -9.84 12.82
N SER A 170 -15.24 -9.62 11.88
CA SER A 170 -14.20 -8.61 11.96
C SER A 170 -14.35 -7.59 10.83
N THR A 171 -14.04 -6.33 11.09
CA THR A 171 -13.87 -5.32 10.03
C THR A 171 -12.41 -5.21 9.57
N LYS A 172 -11.51 -6.00 10.17
CA LYS A 172 -10.07 -5.94 9.90
C LYS A 172 -9.77 -6.58 8.56
N GLN A 173 -9.38 -5.77 7.59
CA GLN A 173 -8.89 -6.22 6.31
C GLN A 173 -7.36 -6.10 6.30
N VAL A 174 -6.63 -7.11 5.81
CA VAL A 174 -5.16 -7.05 5.80
C VAL A 174 -4.67 -6.81 4.39
N THR A 175 -3.79 -5.80 4.24
CA THR A 175 -2.97 -5.61 3.03
C THR A 175 -1.50 -5.81 3.39
N GLY A 176 -0.71 -6.30 2.43
CA GLY A 176 0.74 -6.46 2.59
C GLY A 176 1.47 -5.61 1.57
N LEU A 177 2.42 -4.81 2.06
CA LEU A 177 3.29 -3.96 1.25
C LEU A 177 4.67 -4.59 1.20
N GLY A 178 5.24 -4.72 0.01
CA GLY A 178 6.47 -5.44 -0.26
C GLY A 178 7.61 -4.52 -0.71
N TRP A 179 8.82 -4.82 -0.25
CA TRP A 179 10.06 -4.21 -0.71
C TRP A 179 11.02 -5.31 -1.16
N PHE A 180 11.36 -5.35 -2.45
CA PHE A 180 12.21 -6.35 -3.06
C PHE A 180 13.65 -5.88 -3.25
N ASN A 181 14.58 -6.82 -3.16
CA ASN A 181 16.00 -6.63 -3.44
C ASN A 181 16.42 -7.35 -4.73
N PRO A 182 17.49 -6.88 -5.40
CA PRO A 182 18.00 -7.53 -6.61
C PRO A 182 18.46 -8.98 -6.43
N ASP A 183 18.83 -9.37 -5.20
CA ASP A 183 19.24 -10.73 -4.86
C ASP A 183 18.06 -11.70 -4.68
N GLY A 184 16.82 -11.22 -4.78
CA GLY A 184 15.59 -12.00 -4.58
C GLY A 184 15.10 -12.01 -3.14
N SER A 185 15.83 -11.43 -2.18
CA SER A 185 15.29 -11.20 -0.83
C SER A 185 14.24 -10.09 -0.85
N TYR A 186 13.32 -10.11 0.11
CA TYR A 186 12.30 -9.07 0.24
C TYR A 186 11.75 -8.98 1.66
N ALA A 187 11.23 -7.81 2.00
CA ALA A 187 10.44 -7.58 3.20
C ALA A 187 8.96 -7.43 2.85
N VAL A 188 8.07 -7.89 3.72
CA VAL A 188 6.64 -7.57 3.65
C VAL A 188 6.20 -6.97 4.99
N VAL A 189 5.45 -5.88 4.93
CA VAL A 189 4.78 -5.27 6.09
C VAL A 189 3.28 -5.40 5.91
N TYR A 190 2.63 -6.01 6.88
CA TYR A 190 1.19 -6.21 6.87
C TYR A 190 0.50 -5.10 7.65
N LEU A 191 -0.46 -4.46 7.01
CA LEU A 191 -1.26 -3.38 7.58
C LEU A 191 -2.72 -3.83 7.72
N ASN A 192 -3.33 -3.49 8.85
CA ASN A 192 -4.76 -3.56 9.01
C ASN A 192 -5.43 -2.30 8.42
N LEU A 193 -6.25 -2.48 7.40
CA LEU A 193 -7.15 -1.49 6.85
C LEU A 193 -8.48 -1.51 7.62
N PRO A 194 -9.12 -0.33 7.84
CA PRO A 194 -8.79 0.98 7.28
C PRO A 194 -7.75 1.79 8.09
N GLN A 195 -7.28 1.31 9.24
CA GLN A 195 -6.48 2.13 10.16
C GLN A 195 -5.05 2.38 9.68
N GLY A 196 -4.53 1.57 8.76
CA GLY A 196 -3.15 1.69 8.28
C GLY A 196 -2.11 1.40 9.37
N LEU A 197 -2.46 0.50 10.30
CA LEU A 197 -1.58 0.10 11.40
C LEU A 197 -0.93 -1.24 11.11
N VAL A 198 0.36 -1.35 11.39
CA VAL A 198 1.11 -2.61 11.28
C VAL A 198 0.46 -3.69 12.15
N VAL A 199 0.28 -4.87 11.58
CA VAL A 199 -0.10 -6.09 12.32
C VAL A 199 1.03 -7.12 12.36
N GLY A 200 2.01 -6.98 11.49
CA GLY A 200 3.21 -7.79 11.47
C GLY A 200 4.11 -7.47 10.28
N SER A 201 5.25 -8.14 10.23
CA SER A 201 6.17 -8.07 9.11
C SER A 201 6.94 -9.37 8.96
N GLU A 202 7.56 -9.54 7.81
CA GLU A 202 8.48 -10.64 7.55
C GLU A 202 9.63 -10.18 6.65
N PHE A 203 10.73 -10.93 6.71
CA PHE A 203 11.83 -10.84 5.76
C PHE A 203 12.09 -12.23 5.20
N VAL A 204 12.10 -12.34 3.88
CA VAL A 204 12.38 -13.57 3.16
C VAL A 204 13.75 -13.42 2.50
N ALA A 205 14.67 -14.31 2.85
CA ALA A 205 15.98 -14.36 2.23
C ALA A 205 15.87 -14.79 0.76
N GLY A 206 16.79 -14.29 -0.08
CA GLY A 206 16.86 -14.69 -1.49
C GLY A 206 17.32 -16.14 -1.64
N PRO A 207 17.14 -16.74 -2.83
CA PRO A 207 17.68 -18.05 -3.12
C PRO A 207 19.21 -18.05 -2.99
N ALA A 208 19.74 -19.09 -2.34
CA ALA A 208 21.19 -19.32 -2.17
C ALA A 208 21.88 -19.62 -3.51
#